data_AF-X0ZUN1-F1
#
_entry.id   AF-X0ZUN1-F1
#
_cell.length_a   1.000
_cell.length_b   1.000
_cell.length_c   1.000
_cell.angle_alpha   90.00
_cell.angle_beta   90.00
_cell.angle_gamma   90.00
#
_symmetry.space_group_name_H-M   'P 1'
#
loop_
_entity.id
_entity.type
_entity.pdbx_description
1 polymer ?
#
loop_
_entity_poly.entity_id
_entity_poly.type
_entity_poly.pdbx_seq_one_letter_code
_entity_poly.pdbx_strand_id
1 'polypeptide(L)'
;MLSIKNIEKPDKLADIIASNLILKVKEKQNLLETVNPLERLEKLIVILKKEISILELEKKIQERVEVNLENFQKDYYLKEQLKEIQKELGDTEKNISEADEFKEKILF
;
A
#
# COMPACT_ATOMS: atom_id res chain seq x y z
N MET A 1 18.52 -16.19 -8.33
CA MET A 1 17.85 -16.62 -7.08
C MET A 1 18.37 -18.01 -6.74
N LEU A 2 19.23 -18.14 -5.72
CA LEU A 2 19.65 -19.46 -5.25
C LEU A 2 18.42 -20.17 -4.66
N SER A 3 18.17 -21.41 -5.07
CA SER A 3 17.03 -22.18 -4.55
C SER A 3 17.28 -22.52 -3.08
N ILE A 4 16.62 -21.80 -2.18
CA ILE A 4 16.73 -21.98 -0.72
C ILE A 4 16.33 -23.41 -0.31
N LYS A 5 15.49 -24.08 -1.12
CA LYS A 5 15.01 -25.44 -0.89
C LYS A 5 16.10 -26.51 -0.82
N ASN A 6 17.29 -26.24 -1.37
CA ASN A 6 18.39 -27.22 -1.41
C ASN A 6 19.45 -26.97 -0.32
N ILE A 7 19.18 -26.07 0.63
CA ILE A 7 20.12 -25.76 1.72
C ILE A 7 19.77 -26.60 2.94
N GLU A 8 20.56 -27.64 3.20
CA GLU A 8 20.37 -28.54 4.34
C GLU A 8 21.04 -28.02 5.63
N LYS A 9 22.02 -27.13 5.50
CA LYS A 9 22.76 -26.58 6.66
C LYS A 9 22.05 -25.36 7.23
N PRO A 10 21.61 -25.38 8.51
CA PRO A 10 20.86 -24.28 9.11
C PRO A 10 21.67 -22.98 9.17
N ASP A 11 23.00 -23.05 9.32
CA ASP A 11 23.88 -21.88 9.28
C ASP A 11 23.83 -21.15 7.95
N LYS A 12 24.03 -21.90 6.86
CA LYS A 12 24.01 -21.35 5.51
C LYS A 12 22.63 -20.79 5.17
N LEU A 13 21.58 -21.46 5.64
CA LEU A 13 20.21 -20.99 5.46
C LEU A 13 20.00 -19.64 6.14
N ALA A 14 20.41 -19.52 7.40
CA ALA A 14 20.32 -18.27 8.16
C ALA A 14 21.10 -17.13 7.49
N ASP A 15 22.33 -17.38 7.06
CA ASP A 15 23.19 -16.39 6.40
C ASP A 15 22.59 -15.91 5.07
N ILE A 16 22.08 -16.84 4.26
CA ILE A 16 21.46 -16.51 2.97
C ILE A 16 20.19 -15.71 3.19
N ILE A 17 19.32 -16.10 4.12
CA ILE A 17 18.12 -15.32 4.45
C ILE A 17 18.51 -13.92 4.92
N ALA A 18 19.43 -13.81 5.89
CA ALA A 18 19.88 -12.53 6.43
C ALA A 18 20.48 -11.59 5.38
N SER A 19 21.20 -12.14 4.39
CA SER A 19 21.80 -11.37 3.29
C SER A 19 20.77 -10.75 2.33
N ASN A 20 19.59 -11.38 2.20
CA ASN A 20 18.52 -10.92 1.32
C ASN A 20 17.54 -9.95 2.03
N LEU A 21 17.68 -9.76 3.34
CA LEU A 21 16.83 -8.85 4.11
C LEU A 21 17.46 -7.46 4.24
N ILE A 22 16.61 -6.44 4.09
CA ILE A 22 16.96 -5.05 4.33
C ILE A 22 16.81 -4.76 5.83
N LEU A 23 17.84 -5.12 6.60
CA LEU A 23 17.87 -4.94 8.06
C LEU A 23 18.74 -3.76 8.48
N LYS A 24 18.40 -3.16 9.63
CA LYS A 24 19.28 -2.15 10.24
C LYS A 24 20.60 -2.79 10.66
N VAL A 25 21.68 -2.01 10.64
CA VAL A 25 23.03 -2.49 11.03
C VAL A 25 23.04 -3.19 12.38
N LYS A 26 22.31 -2.65 13.36
CA LYS A 26 22.17 -3.24 14.71
C LYS A 26 21.53 -4.64 14.69
N GLU A 27 20.55 -4.87 13.84
CA GLU A 27 19.87 -6.17 13.71
C GLU A 27 20.77 -7.17 12.99
N LYS A 28 21.49 -6.74 11.94
CA LYS A 28 22.51 -7.56 11.27
C LYS A 28 23.60 -7.99 12.24
N GLN A 29 24.08 -7.08 13.08
CA GLN A 29 25.08 -7.38 14.10
C GLN A 29 24.55 -8.38 15.14
N ASN A 30 23.32 -8.20 15.62
CA ASN A 30 22.70 -9.14 16.57
C ASN A 30 22.58 -10.56 15.99
N LEU A 31 22.23 -10.67 14.70
CA LEU A 31 22.18 -11.96 14.00
C LEU A 31 23.59 -12.56 13.86
N LEU A 32 24.60 -11.76 13.54
CA LEU A 32 25.99 -12.20 13.41
C LEU A 32 26.58 -12.71 14.73
N GLU A 33 26.22 -12.06 15.84
CA GLU A 33 26.63 -12.46 17.20
C GLU A 33 25.88 -13.71 17.71
N THR A 34 24.81 -14.11 17.05
CA THR A 34 24.05 -15.32 17.42
C THR A 34 24.74 -16.56 16.83
N VAL A 35 25.65 -17.15 17.60
CA VAL A 35 26.47 -18.31 17.17
C VAL A 35 25.62 -19.56 16.94
N ASN A 36 24.53 -19.75 17.69
CA ASN A 36 23.65 -20.91 17.53
C ASN A 36 22.78 -20.76 16.26
N PRO A 37 22.91 -21.65 15.25
CA PRO A 37 22.11 -21.58 14.03
C PRO A 37 20.60 -21.59 14.27
N LEU A 38 20.12 -22.37 15.24
CA LEU A 38 18.70 -22.51 15.52
C LEU A 38 18.12 -21.23 16.11
N GLU A 39 18.79 -20.66 17.12
CA GLU A 39 18.39 -19.37 17.72
C GLU A 39 18.42 -18.24 16.68
N ARG A 40 19.41 -18.26 15.77
CA ARG A 40 19.52 -17.29 14.69
C ARG A 40 18.36 -17.42 13.69
N LEU A 41 17.95 -18.64 13.35
CA LEU A 41 16.77 -18.90 12.53
C LEU A 41 15.48 -18.46 13.22
N GLU A 42 15.33 -18.70 14.53
CA GLU A 42 14.17 -18.22 15.29
C GLU A 42 14.07 -16.69 15.27
N LYS A 43 15.18 -15.99 15.49
CA LYS A 43 15.23 -14.52 15.35
C LYS A 43 14.84 -14.06 13.94
N LEU A 44 15.35 -14.73 12.91
CA LEU A 44 14.98 -14.44 11.53
C LEU A 44 13.49 -14.67 11.26
N ILE A 45 12.88 -15.72 11.83
CA ILE A 45 11.44 -15.98 11.69
C ILE A 45 10.63 -14.82 12.30
N VAL A 46 11.03 -14.29 13.47
CA VAL A 46 10.35 -13.15 14.10
C VAL A 46 10.43 -11.92 13.20
N ILE A 47 11.62 -11.63 12.66
CA ILE A 47 11.84 -10.52 11.73
C ILE A 47 10.97 -10.68 10.48
N LEU A 48 10.99 -11.86 9.85
CA LEU A 48 10.21 -12.16 8.65
C LEU A 48 8.71 -12.03 8.89
N LYS A 49 8.20 -12.51 10.02
CA LYS A 49 6.78 -12.36 10.37
C LYS A 49 6.36 -10.90 10.44
N LYS A 50 7.20 -10.05 11.05
CA LYS A 50 6.96 -8.61 11.13
C LYS A 50 6.93 -7.98 9.74
N GLU A 51 7.89 -8.31 8.87
CA GLU A 51 7.93 -7.81 7.50
C GLU A 51 6.71 -8.25 6.68
N ILE A 52 6.28 -9.51 6.80
CA ILE A 52 5.05 -10.00 6.15
C ILE A 52 3.84 -9.20 6.62
N SER A 53 3.70 -8.96 7.93
CA SER A 53 2.58 -8.16 8.44
C SER A 53 2.58 -6.72 7.93
N ILE A 54 3.75 -6.11 7.73
CA ILE A 54 3.88 -4.77 7.13
C ILE A 54 3.43 -4.82 5.67
N LEU A 55 3.93 -5.77 4.88
CA LEU A 55 3.56 -5.93 3.47
C LEU A 55 2.06 -6.19 3.28
N GLU A 56 1.45 -6.98 4.16
CA GLU A 56 0.00 -7.22 4.14
C GLU A 56 -0.80 -5.94 4.44
N LEU A 57 -0.32 -5.11 5.36
CA LEU A 57 -0.95 -3.83 5.68
C LEU A 57 -0.81 -2.85 4.52
N GLU A 58 0.38 -2.75 3.92
CA GLU A 58 0.64 -1.93 2.74
C GLU A 58 -0.28 -2.33 1.58
N LYS A 59 -0.41 -3.64 1.33
CA LYS A 59 -1.33 -4.16 0.30
C LYS A 59 -2.77 -3.74 0.57
N LYS A 60 -3.26 -3.88 1.81
CA LYS A 60 -4.62 -3.44 2.18
C LYS A 60 -4.83 -1.93 2.05
N ILE A 61 -3.78 -1.14 2.23
CA ILE A 61 -3.85 0.31 2.01
C ILE A 61 -3.93 0.59 0.51
N GLN A 62 -3.08 -0.05 -0.28
CA GLN A 62 -3.07 0.10 -1.73
C GLN A 62 -4.43 -0.27 -2.35
N GLU A 63 -4.99 -1.43 -1.99
CA GLU A 63 -6.31 -1.87 -2.47
C GLU A 63 -7.41 -0.84 -2.15
N ARG A 64 -7.39 -0.23 -0.96
CA ARG A 64 -8.36 0.81 -0.58
C ARG A 64 -8.16 2.11 -1.37
N VAL A 65 -6.91 2.50 -1.64
CA VAL A 65 -6.60 3.68 -2.44
C VAL A 65 -7.06 3.49 -3.88
N GLU A 66 -6.84 2.31 -4.46
CA GLU A 66 -7.28 1.98 -5.82
C GLU A 66 -8.81 2.07 -5.95
N VAL A 67 -9.57 1.44 -5.05
CA VAL A 67 -11.04 1.51 -5.05
C VAL A 67 -11.55 2.96 -4.90
N ASN A 68 -10.94 3.74 -4.01
CA ASN A 68 -11.33 5.14 -3.83
C ASN A 68 -11.04 5.99 -5.07
N LEU A 69 -9.92 5.75 -5.75
CA LEU A 69 -9.54 6.45 -6.96
C LEU A 69 -10.48 6.10 -8.12
N GLU A 70 -10.86 4.84 -8.29
CA GLU A 70 -11.84 4.42 -9.29
C GLU A 70 -13.20 5.11 -9.09
N ASN A 71 -13.70 5.15 -7.86
CA ASN A 71 -14.95 5.84 -7.54
C ASN A 71 -14.86 7.35 -7.83
N PHE A 72 -13.75 7.99 -7.41
CA PHE A 72 -13.53 9.41 -7.67
C PHE A 72 -13.47 9.72 -9.17
N GLN A 73 -12.77 8.90 -9.95
CA GLN A 73 -12.70 9.05 -11.41
C GLN A 73 -14.08 8.90 -12.06
N LYS A 74 -14.86 7.90 -11.63
CA LYS A 74 -16.22 7.68 -12.13
C LYS A 74 -17.14 8.86 -11.81
N ASP A 75 -17.12 9.35 -10.58
CA ASP A 75 -17.93 10.50 -10.16
C ASP A 75 -17.54 11.77 -10.91
N TYR A 76 -16.23 12.02 -11.08
CA TYR A 76 -15.73 13.13 -11.87
C TYR A 76 -16.20 13.06 -13.32
N TYR A 77 -16.05 11.89 -13.94
CA TYR A 77 -16.47 11.65 -15.32
C TYR A 77 -17.98 11.88 -15.50
N LEU A 78 -18.81 11.34 -14.60
CA LEU A 78 -20.26 11.52 -14.65
C LEU A 78 -20.68 12.98 -14.46
N LYS A 79 -20.01 13.73 -13.58
CA LYS A 79 -20.25 15.17 -13.42
C LYS A 79 -19.93 15.96 -14.68
N GLU A 80 -18.80 15.67 -15.32
CA GLU A 80 -18.43 16.32 -16.58
C GLU A 80 -19.42 15.95 -17.71
N GLN A 81 -19.85 14.69 -17.80
CA GLN A 81 -20.90 14.30 -18.74
C GLN A 81 -22.21 15.06 -18.52
N LEU A 82 -22.67 15.20 -17.27
CA LEU A 82 -23.88 15.95 -16.95
C LEU A 82 -23.74 17.43 -17.32
N LYS A 83 -22.57 18.02 -17.08
CA LYS A 83 -22.28 19.42 -17.42
C LYS A 83 -22.32 19.65 -18.93
N GLU A 84 -21.79 18.73 -19.73
CA GLU A 84 -21.86 18.82 -21.19
C GLU A 84 -23.31 18.60 -21.70
N ILE A 85 -24.06 17.64 -21.14
CA ILE A 85 -25.48 17.46 -21.47
C ILE A 85 -26.29 18.72 -21.14
N GLN A 86 -26.04 19.37 -19.99
CA GLN A 86 -26.70 20.62 -19.62
C GLN A 86 -26.40 21.76 -20.59
N LYS A 87 -25.19 21.82 -21.15
CA LYS A 87 -24.83 22.78 -22.20
C LYS A 87 -25.52 22.45 -23.53
N GLU A 88 -25.55 21.18 -23.94
CA GLU A 88 -26.18 20.74 -25.20
C GLU A 88 -27.71 20.87 -25.21
N LEU A 89 -28.37 20.65 -24.05
CA LEU A 89 -29.81 20.81 -23.91
C LEU A 89 -30.27 22.28 -23.97
N GLY A 90 -29.33 23.23 -23.94
CA GLY A 90 -29.54 24.60 -24.40
C GLY A 90 -30.72 25.35 -23.75
N ASP A 91 -30.68 25.59 -22.43
CA ASP A 91 -31.34 26.71 -21.69
C ASP A 91 -31.37 26.34 -20.19
N THR A 92 -30.70 26.98 -19.23
CA THR A 92 -30.74 28.39 -18.85
C THR A 92 -29.64 28.62 -17.80
N GLU A 93 -28.69 29.52 -18.06
CA GLU A 93 -27.69 29.98 -17.06
C GLU A 93 -28.32 30.56 -15.77
N LYS A 94 -29.64 30.79 -15.75
CA LYS A 94 -30.36 31.37 -14.60
C LYS A 94 -30.68 30.41 -13.47
N ASN A 95 -30.90 29.11 -13.71
CA ASN A 95 -31.39 28.21 -12.65
C ASN A 95 -30.26 27.46 -11.91
N ILE A 96 -29.10 27.27 -12.53
CA ILE A 96 -27.98 26.55 -11.90
C ILE A 96 -27.19 27.46 -10.94
N SER A 97 -27.09 28.76 -11.25
CA SER A 97 -26.39 29.74 -10.40
C SER A 97 -26.98 29.84 -8.99
N GLU A 98 -28.31 29.79 -8.84
CA GLU A 98 -28.94 29.85 -7.51
C GLU A 98 -28.65 28.58 -6.70
N ALA A 99 -28.71 27.41 -7.32
CA ALA A 99 -28.48 26.13 -6.64
C ALA A 99 -27.02 25.98 -6.18
N ASP A 100 -26.05 26.44 -6.98
CA ASP A 100 -24.64 26.44 -6.61
C ASP A 100 -24.31 27.50 -5.55
N GLU A 101 -24.92 28.71 -5.60
CA GLU A 101 -24.82 29.71 -4.52
C GLU A 101 -25.34 29.19 -3.18
N PHE A 102 -26.46 28.45 -3.19
CA PHE A 102 -26.98 27.83 -1.96
C PHE A 102 -26.07 26.73 -1.43
N LYS A 103 -25.34 26.03 -2.30
CA LYS A 103 -24.39 24.99 -1.91
C LYS A 103 -23.13 25.56 -1.27
N GLU A 104 -22.60 26.67 -1.79
CA GLU A 104 -21.49 27.40 -1.16
C GLU A 104 -21.85 27.94 0.23
N LYS A 105 -23.06 28.46 0.42
CA LYS A 105 -23.53 28.96 1.73
C LYS A 105 -23.71 27.88 2.81
N ILE A 106 -23.83 26.60 2.43
CA ILE A 106 -23.97 25.49 3.39
C ILE A 106 -22.59 24.91 3.77
N LEU A 107 -21.56 25.15 2.96
CA LEU A 107 -20.20 24.67 3.16
C LEU A 107 -19.27 25.66 3.89
N PHE A 108 -19.79 26.83 4.28
CA PHE A 108 -19.14 27.84 5.14
C PHE A 108 -19.98 28.10 6.39
#